data_AF-A0A524IBJ1-F1
#
_entry.id   AF-A0A524IBJ1-F1
#
_cell.length_a   1.000
_cell.length_b   1.000
_cell.length_c   1.000
_cell.angle_alpha   90.00
_cell.angle_beta   90.00
_cell.angle_gamma   90.00
#
_symmetry.space_group_name_H-M   'P 1'
#
loop_
_entity.id
_entity.type
_entity.pdbx_description
1 polymer ?
#
loop_
_entity_poly.entity_id
_entity_poly.type
_entity_poly.pdbx_seq_one_letter_code
_entity_poly.pdbx_strand_id
1 'polypeptide(L)'
;MTTPSRPDSLSDRLGEIGVVDTNRALLLIEEIRNRIPWTDLAWEAMFAGARAAPDPTLYFLNLSKLCDSLPAGDLAQAYALPENPPALGALLGGSESLPEQLAGRGEVFSFLFLEGGVASAGTPASLLSEATDLADRCETEKEVQAALRRLRLREVLRIATRDLAGFAPLPE
;
A
#
# COMPACT_ATOMS: atom_id res chain seq x y z
N MET A 1 -27.16 25.44 -7.34
CA MET A 1 -25.99 24.56 -7.08
C MET A 1 -26.45 23.52 -6.09
N THR A 2 -26.90 22.37 -6.58
CA THR A 2 -27.35 21.24 -5.77
C THR A 2 -26.12 20.53 -5.22
N THR A 3 -25.94 20.57 -3.91
CA THR A 3 -24.98 19.75 -3.17
C THR A 3 -25.27 18.27 -3.52
N PRO A 4 -24.29 17.45 -3.92
CA PRO A 4 -24.55 16.03 -4.15
C PRO A 4 -25.06 15.42 -2.84
N SER A 5 -26.15 14.65 -2.95
CA SER A 5 -26.72 13.86 -1.86
C SER A 5 -25.65 12.93 -1.31
N ARG A 6 -25.52 12.86 0.02
CA ARG A 6 -24.67 11.87 0.69
C ARG A 6 -25.11 10.47 0.20
N PRO A 7 -24.20 9.57 -0.21
CA PRO A 7 -24.60 8.25 -0.69
C PRO A 7 -25.42 7.52 0.39
N ASP A 8 -26.65 7.14 0.04
CA ASP A 8 -27.63 6.55 0.97
C ASP A 8 -27.31 5.07 1.28
N SER A 9 -26.47 4.42 0.47
CA SER A 9 -25.98 3.06 0.70
C SER A 9 -24.49 2.87 0.37
N LEU A 10 -23.88 1.80 0.90
CA LEU A 10 -22.50 1.43 0.60
C LEU A 10 -22.29 1.14 -0.90
N SER A 11 -23.31 0.62 -1.58
CA SER A 11 -23.30 0.38 -3.02
C SER A 11 -23.19 1.70 -3.80
N ASP A 12 -23.95 2.72 -3.41
CA ASP A 12 -23.89 4.03 -4.04
C ASP A 12 -22.50 4.67 -3.86
N ARG A 13 -21.93 4.54 -2.65
CA ARG A 13 -20.57 5.00 -2.36
C ARG A 13 -19.52 4.33 -3.26
N LEU A 14 -19.68 3.04 -3.56
CA LEU A 14 -18.78 2.31 -4.47
C LEU A 14 -18.94 2.78 -5.92
N GLY A 15 -20.18 2.99 -6.36
CA GLY A 15 -20.47 3.56 -7.68
C GLY A 15 -19.86 4.95 -7.86
N GLU A 16 -19.95 5.82 -6.85
CA GLU A 16 -19.35 7.16 -6.85
C GLU A 16 -17.81 7.14 -6.95
N ILE A 17 -17.16 6.11 -6.41
CA ILE A 17 -15.71 5.95 -6.45
C ILE A 17 -15.25 5.36 -7.80
N GLY A 18 -16.17 4.84 -8.63
CA GLY A 18 -15.87 4.27 -9.94
C GLY A 18 -15.66 2.75 -9.92
N VAL A 19 -16.14 2.05 -8.89
CA VAL A 19 -16.14 0.59 -8.86
C VAL A 19 -17.13 0.06 -9.90
N VAL A 20 -16.66 -0.81 -10.79
CA VAL A 20 -17.46 -1.34 -11.91
C VAL A 20 -18.46 -2.41 -11.45
N ASP A 21 -18.00 -3.36 -10.62
CA ASP A 21 -18.83 -4.43 -10.05
C ASP A 21 -19.01 -4.21 -8.55
N THR A 22 -20.05 -3.44 -8.20
CA THR A 22 -20.35 -3.09 -6.81
C THR A 22 -20.69 -4.31 -5.96
N ASN A 23 -21.37 -5.32 -6.52
CA ASN A 23 -21.71 -6.55 -5.80
C ASN A 23 -20.46 -7.32 -5.39
N ARG A 24 -19.52 -7.50 -6.31
CA ARG A 24 -18.24 -8.15 -6.00
C ARG A 24 -17.44 -7.34 -4.98
N ALA A 25 -17.39 -6.01 -5.12
CA ALA A 25 -16.68 -5.16 -4.18
C ALA A 25 -17.30 -5.20 -2.78
N LEU A 26 -18.63 -5.27 -2.66
CA LEU A 26 -19.31 -5.40 -1.37
C LEU A 26 -18.85 -6.67 -0.63
N LEU A 27 -18.76 -7.80 -1.32
CA LEU A 27 -18.24 -9.05 -0.74
C LEU A 27 -16.80 -8.89 -0.24
N LEU A 28 -15.93 -8.29 -1.05
CA LEU A 28 -14.53 -8.02 -0.67
C LEU A 28 -14.45 -7.07 0.54
N ILE A 29 -15.33 -6.08 0.62
CA ILE A 29 -15.36 -5.11 1.72
C ILE A 29 -15.85 -5.73 3.02
N GLU A 30 -16.85 -6.62 2.98
CA GLU A 30 -17.26 -7.40 4.14
C GLU A 30 -16.12 -8.31 4.63
N GLU A 31 -15.46 -8.95 3.68
CA GLU A 31 -14.26 -9.75 3.89
C GLU A 31 -13.13 -8.96 4.57
N ILE A 32 -12.82 -7.76 4.08
CA ILE A 32 -11.81 -6.86 4.64
C ILE A 32 -12.22 -6.38 6.03
N ARG A 33 -13.51 -6.04 6.22
CA ARG A 33 -14.07 -5.60 7.49
C ARG A 33 -13.89 -6.64 8.59
N ASN A 34 -14.06 -7.92 8.25
CA ASN A 34 -13.98 -9.01 9.23
C ASN A 34 -12.54 -9.38 9.63
N ARG A 35 -11.53 -8.99 8.85
CA ARG A 35 -10.13 -9.38 9.07
C ARG A 35 -9.34 -8.38 9.90
N ILE A 36 -9.72 -7.11 9.88
CA ILE A 36 -8.98 -6.03 10.51
C ILE A 36 -9.85 -5.37 11.58
N PRO A 37 -9.31 -5.07 12.78
CA PRO A 37 -10.03 -4.33 13.82
C PRO A 37 -10.10 -2.85 13.44
N TRP A 38 -10.91 -2.53 12.43
CA TRP A 38 -11.06 -1.18 11.92
C TRP A 38 -11.63 -0.23 12.98
N THR A 39 -11.00 0.93 13.13
CA THR A 39 -11.64 2.10 13.72
C THR A 39 -12.45 2.82 12.65
N ASP A 40 -13.44 3.62 13.03
CA ASP A 40 -14.22 4.42 12.06
C ASP A 40 -13.31 5.30 11.20
N LEU A 41 -12.24 5.84 11.78
CA LEU A 41 -11.26 6.66 11.06
C LEU A 41 -10.49 5.83 10.02
N ALA A 42 -9.98 4.66 10.40
CA ALA A 42 -9.24 3.79 9.49
C ALA A 42 -10.14 3.23 8.38
N TRP A 43 -11.42 3.00 8.68
CA TRP A 43 -12.43 2.61 7.69
C TRP A 43 -12.67 3.70 6.64
N GLU A 44 -12.84 4.94 7.07
CA GLU A 44 -12.98 6.08 6.15
C GLU A 44 -11.71 6.34 5.34
N ALA A 45 -10.54 6.17 5.96
CA ALA A 45 -9.25 6.25 5.29
C ALA A 45 -9.10 5.18 4.20
N MET A 46 -9.59 3.95 4.42
CA MET A 46 -9.60 2.90 3.40
C MET A 46 -10.40 3.31 2.16
N PHE A 47 -11.55 3.99 2.32
CA PHE A 47 -12.29 4.55 1.17
C PHE A 47 -11.60 5.74 0.52
N ALA A 48 -10.86 6.56 1.29
CA ALA A 48 -10.03 7.62 0.73
C ALA A 48 -8.93 7.03 -0.17
N GLY A 49 -8.32 5.92 0.24
CA GLY A 49 -7.36 5.19 -0.59
C GLY A 49 -7.99 4.64 -1.87
N ALA A 50 -9.18 4.03 -1.79
CA ALA A 50 -9.91 3.57 -2.96
C ALA A 50 -10.22 4.70 -3.96
N ARG A 51 -10.53 5.90 -3.47
CA ARG A 51 -10.80 7.08 -4.33
C ARG A 51 -9.55 7.62 -5.01
N ALA A 52 -8.39 7.48 -4.38
CA ALA A 52 -7.10 7.86 -4.96
C ALA A 52 -6.55 6.81 -5.93
N ALA A 53 -7.13 5.61 -5.95
CA ALA A 53 -6.66 4.50 -6.75
C ALA A 53 -6.96 4.69 -8.26
N PRO A 54 -6.00 4.39 -9.16
CA PRO A 54 -6.26 4.36 -10.60
C PRO A 54 -7.36 3.37 -10.99
N ASP A 55 -7.38 2.20 -10.35
CA ASP A 55 -8.46 1.22 -10.43
C ASP A 55 -8.96 0.86 -9.01
N PRO A 56 -10.11 1.40 -8.59
CA PRO A 56 -10.72 1.09 -7.29
C PRO A 56 -11.18 -0.36 -7.15
N THR A 57 -11.53 -1.03 -8.24
CA THR A 57 -11.93 -2.45 -8.20
C THR A 57 -10.71 -3.32 -7.90
N LEU A 58 -9.59 -3.03 -8.56
CA LEU A 58 -8.31 -3.69 -8.29
C LEU A 58 -7.80 -3.39 -6.87
N TYR A 59 -7.98 -2.16 -6.39
CA TYR A 59 -7.66 -1.77 -5.02
C TYR A 59 -8.32 -2.69 -3.98
N PHE A 60 -9.64 -2.90 -4.05
CA PHE A 60 -10.34 -3.75 -3.09
C PHE A 60 -9.92 -5.21 -3.20
N LEU A 61 -9.70 -5.70 -4.42
CA LEU A 61 -9.21 -7.06 -4.64
C LEU A 61 -7.85 -7.28 -3.99
N ASN A 62 -6.89 -6.37 -4.24
CA ASN A 62 -5.54 -6.47 -3.71
C ASN A 62 -5.49 -6.21 -2.20
N LEU A 63 -6.34 -5.32 -1.68
CA LEU A 63 -6.46 -5.11 -0.24
C LEU A 63 -6.96 -6.37 0.47
N SER A 64 -7.98 -7.05 -0.06
CA SER A 64 -8.46 -8.32 0.52
C SER A 64 -7.33 -9.36 0.58
N LYS A 65 -6.56 -9.53 -0.51
CA LYS A 65 -5.38 -10.41 -0.54
C LYS A 65 -4.31 -10.00 0.49
N LEU A 66 -4.05 -8.70 0.66
CA LEU A 66 -3.08 -8.24 1.65
C LEU A 66 -3.53 -8.52 3.08
N CYS A 67 -4.83 -8.44 3.37
CA CYS A 67 -5.38 -8.81 4.68
C CYS A 67 -5.07 -10.27 5.05
N ASP A 68 -4.93 -11.17 4.06
CA ASP A 68 -4.57 -12.58 4.29
C ASP A 68 -3.07 -12.80 4.52
N SER A 69 -2.23 -11.82 4.19
CA SER A 69 -0.76 -11.99 4.13
C SER A 69 0.03 -11.07 5.05
N LEU A 70 -0.63 -10.10 5.71
CA LEU A 70 -0.02 -9.15 6.62
C LEU A 70 -0.75 -9.15 7.97
N PRO A 71 -0.05 -8.76 9.06
CA PRO A 71 -0.70 -8.59 10.36
C PRO A 71 -1.81 -7.53 10.28
N ALA A 72 -2.99 -7.86 10.81
CA ALA A 72 -4.14 -6.96 10.82
C ALA A 72 -3.85 -5.63 11.54
N GLY A 73 -3.01 -5.66 12.59
CA GLY A 73 -2.59 -4.46 13.33
C GLY A 73 -1.78 -3.48 12.47
N ASP A 74 -0.85 -4.00 11.66
CA ASP A 74 0.00 -3.19 10.79
C ASP A 74 -0.84 -2.52 9.70
N LEU A 75 -1.79 -3.24 9.09
CA LEU A 75 -2.72 -2.67 8.11
C LEU A 75 -3.59 -1.58 8.74
N ALA A 76 -4.19 -1.84 9.91
CA ALA A 76 -4.98 -0.84 10.63
C ALA A 76 -4.17 0.42 10.95
N GLN A 77 -2.92 0.25 11.43
CA GLN A 77 -2.03 1.36 11.75
C GLN A 77 -1.64 2.15 10.50
N ALA A 78 -1.34 1.47 9.39
CA ALA A 78 -1.00 2.13 8.14
C ALA A 78 -2.14 3.03 7.64
N TYR A 79 -3.40 2.55 7.68
CA TYR A 79 -4.56 3.37 7.31
C TYR A 79 -4.88 4.49 8.31
N ALA A 80 -4.40 4.41 9.55
CA ALA A 80 -4.56 5.47 10.53
C ALA A 80 -3.60 6.66 10.30
N LEU A 81 -2.52 6.48 9.53
CA LEU A 81 -1.59 7.55 9.17
C LEU A 81 -2.11 8.34 7.95
N PRO A 82 -2.38 9.65 8.06
CA PRO A 82 -3.08 10.43 7.03
C PRO A 82 -2.44 10.43 5.63
N GLU A 83 -1.12 10.29 5.55
CA GLU A 83 -0.33 10.32 4.32
C GLU A 83 -0.39 9.00 3.52
N ASN A 84 -0.77 7.90 4.16
CA ASN A 84 -0.69 6.56 3.57
C ASN A 84 -1.83 6.20 2.61
N PRO A 85 -3.11 6.56 2.87
CA PRO A 85 -4.20 6.11 2.02
C PRO A 85 -4.02 6.43 0.52
N PRO A 86 -3.56 7.62 0.11
CA PRO A 86 -3.27 7.87 -1.31
C PRO A 86 -2.19 6.94 -1.88
N ALA A 87 -1.12 6.68 -1.11
CA ALA A 87 -0.04 5.80 -1.54
C ALA A 87 -0.46 4.33 -1.62
N LEU A 88 -1.24 3.86 -0.64
CA LEU A 88 -1.87 2.54 -0.65
C LEU A 88 -2.86 2.42 -1.82
N GLY A 89 -3.66 3.47 -2.07
CA GLY A 89 -4.54 3.58 -3.22
C GLY A 89 -3.80 3.37 -4.55
N ALA A 90 -2.73 4.13 -4.74
CA ALA A 90 -1.89 4.05 -5.92
C ALA A 90 -1.20 2.68 -6.09
N LEU A 91 -0.66 2.12 -5.01
CA LEU A 91 -0.01 0.80 -5.02
C LEU A 91 -1.00 -0.32 -5.37
N LEU A 92 -2.15 -0.35 -4.68
CA LEU A 92 -3.09 -1.46 -4.76
C LEU A 92 -3.99 -1.38 -6.00
N GLY A 93 -4.30 -0.18 -6.48
CA GLY A 93 -5.09 0.02 -7.70
C GLY A 93 -4.26 0.31 -8.95
N GLY A 94 -2.94 0.53 -8.82
CA GLY A 94 -2.05 0.82 -9.95
C GLY A 94 -1.23 -0.38 -10.42
N SER A 95 -1.22 -1.50 -9.68
CA SER A 95 -0.46 -2.68 -10.07
C SER A 95 -1.05 -3.99 -9.52
N GLU A 96 -1.11 -5.01 -10.37
CA GLU A 96 -1.42 -6.39 -9.93
C GLU A 96 -0.21 -7.05 -9.25
N SER A 97 1.02 -6.71 -9.64
CA SER A 97 2.23 -7.45 -9.25
C SER A 97 2.92 -6.89 -8.00
N LEU A 98 2.81 -5.59 -7.72
CA LEU A 98 3.45 -4.99 -6.55
C LEU A 98 2.84 -5.47 -5.23
N PRO A 99 1.51 -5.62 -5.08
CA PRO A 99 0.91 -6.16 -3.86
C PRO A 99 1.33 -7.62 -3.61
N GLU A 100 1.48 -8.43 -4.66
CA GLU A 100 2.01 -9.80 -4.56
C GLU A 100 3.47 -9.82 -4.11
N GLN A 101 4.26 -8.83 -4.54
CA GLN A 101 5.62 -8.63 -4.05
C GLN A 101 5.68 -8.10 -2.61
N LEU A 102 4.59 -7.59 -2.06
CA LEU A 102 4.52 -7.15 -0.66
C LEU A 102 3.95 -8.25 0.26
N ALA A 103 3.13 -9.13 -0.29
CA ALA A 103 2.46 -10.20 0.45
C ALA A 103 3.45 -11.06 1.25
N GLY A 104 3.18 -11.23 2.54
CA GLY A 104 4.01 -12.02 3.46
C GLY A 104 5.34 -11.36 3.86
N ARG A 105 5.59 -10.11 3.47
CA ARG A 105 6.82 -9.36 3.76
C ARG A 105 6.53 -8.17 4.66
N GLY A 106 6.12 -8.48 5.89
CA GLY A 106 5.74 -7.48 6.90
C GLY A 106 6.84 -6.45 7.19
N GLU A 107 8.11 -6.84 7.10
CA GLU A 107 9.23 -5.91 7.27
C GLU A 107 9.30 -4.85 6.17
N VAL A 108 8.95 -5.22 4.94
CA VAL A 108 8.89 -4.28 3.80
C VAL A 108 7.66 -3.39 3.94
N PHE A 109 6.52 -3.94 4.36
CA PHE A 109 5.31 -3.16 4.62
C PHE A 109 5.53 -2.11 5.73
N SER A 110 6.13 -2.51 6.86
CA SER A 110 6.48 -1.61 7.97
C SER A 110 7.37 -0.47 7.49
N PHE A 111 8.45 -0.80 6.78
CA PHE A 111 9.34 0.21 6.24
C PHE A 111 8.62 1.23 5.36
N LEU A 112 7.76 0.76 4.44
CA LEU A 112 7.06 1.63 3.49
C LEU A 112 6.04 2.54 4.17
N PHE A 113 5.19 1.98 5.03
CA PHE A 113 3.97 2.65 5.49
C PHE A 113 3.96 2.99 6.99
N LEU A 114 4.77 2.35 7.82
CA LEU A 114 4.83 2.65 9.26
C LEU A 114 6.05 3.48 9.64
N GLU A 115 7.13 3.37 8.87
CA GLU A 115 8.41 4.07 9.11
C GLU A 115 8.63 5.27 8.15
N GLY A 116 7.63 5.60 7.32
CA GLY A 116 7.68 6.75 6.41
C GLY A 116 8.53 6.54 5.15
N GLY A 117 8.85 5.28 4.80
CA GLY A 117 9.69 4.95 3.66
C GLY A 117 9.15 5.49 2.33
N VAL A 118 7.83 5.48 2.10
CA VAL A 118 7.24 6.03 0.87
C VAL A 118 7.46 7.54 0.76
N ALA A 119 7.33 8.29 1.87
CA ALA A 119 7.53 9.74 1.86
C ALA A 119 9.00 10.12 1.59
N SER A 120 9.95 9.27 1.99
CA SER A 120 11.38 9.50 1.79
C SER A 120 11.83 9.16 0.36
N ALA A 121 12.40 10.14 -0.35
CA ALA A 121 12.97 9.92 -1.69
C ALA A 121 14.23 9.05 -1.67
N GLY A 122 14.92 8.96 -0.52
CA GLY A 122 16.27 8.40 -0.43
C GLY A 122 17.27 9.22 -1.25
N THR A 123 18.56 8.93 -1.08
CA THR A 123 19.63 9.46 -1.93
C THR A 123 20.51 8.32 -2.42
N PRO A 124 21.21 8.45 -3.56
CA PRO A 124 22.19 7.45 -3.98
C PRO A 124 23.24 7.16 -2.88
N ALA A 125 23.67 8.20 -2.16
CA ALA A 125 24.63 8.06 -1.07
C ALA A 125 24.05 7.27 0.12
N SER A 126 22.80 7.53 0.52
CA SER A 126 22.17 6.79 1.62
C SER A 126 21.93 5.34 1.25
N LEU A 127 21.55 5.05 -0.01
CA LEU A 127 21.36 3.68 -0.48
C LEU A 127 22.67 2.88 -0.49
N LEU A 128 23.76 3.50 -0.96
CA LEU A 128 25.07 2.88 -0.95
C LEU A 128 25.54 2.61 0.48
N SER A 129 25.40 3.60 1.37
CA SER A 129 25.74 3.46 2.79
C SER A 129 25.00 2.30 3.43
N GLU A 130 23.67 2.21 3.23
CA GLU A 130 22.87 1.13 3.81
C GLU A 130 23.24 -0.25 3.25
N ALA A 131 23.53 -0.34 1.94
CA ALA A 131 23.97 -1.58 1.32
C ALA A 131 25.32 -2.05 1.89
N THR A 132 26.26 -1.14 2.10
CA THR A 132 27.56 -1.43 2.74
C THR A 132 27.37 -1.84 4.19
N ASP A 133 26.58 -1.10 4.97
CA ASP A 133 26.31 -1.40 6.38
C ASP A 133 25.64 -2.77 6.57
N LEU A 134 24.77 -3.19 5.64
CA LEU A 134 24.17 -4.52 5.65
C LEU A 134 25.18 -5.60 5.31
N ALA A 135 26.05 -5.37 4.32
CA ALA A 135 27.08 -6.33 3.92
C ALA A 135 28.12 -6.56 5.03
N ASP A 136 28.53 -5.50 5.74
CA ASP A 136 29.51 -5.56 6.82
C ASP A 136 29.03 -6.36 8.04
N ARG A 137 27.70 -6.55 8.18
CA ARG A 137 27.09 -7.34 9.27
C ARG A 137 26.95 -8.83 8.91
N CYS A 138 27.25 -9.22 7.69
CA CYS A 138 27.16 -10.61 7.23
C CYS A 138 28.50 -11.32 7.36
N GLU A 139 28.46 -12.60 7.72
CA GLU A 139 29.68 -13.42 7.87
C GLU A 139 30.02 -14.17 6.58
N THR A 140 29.01 -14.37 5.71
CA THR A 140 29.16 -15.15 4.47
C THR A 140 28.64 -14.42 3.24
N GLU A 141 29.18 -14.78 2.07
CA GLU A 141 28.69 -14.28 0.79
C GLU A 141 27.18 -14.54 0.60
N LYS A 142 26.70 -15.71 1.04
CA LYS A 142 25.29 -16.09 0.92
C LYS A 142 24.38 -15.14 1.72
N GLU A 143 24.82 -14.74 2.92
CA GLU A 143 24.10 -13.77 3.75
C GLU A 143 24.11 -12.38 3.12
N VAL A 144 25.26 -11.93 2.60
CA VAL A 144 25.38 -10.66 1.86
C VAL A 144 24.39 -10.65 0.70
N GLN A 145 24.39 -11.68 -0.14
CA GLN A 145 23.47 -11.76 -1.28
C GLN A 145 22.00 -11.78 -0.83
N ALA A 146 21.67 -12.44 0.29
CA ALA A 146 20.31 -12.44 0.82
C ALA A 146 19.89 -11.05 1.33
N ALA A 147 20.77 -10.36 2.05
CA ALA A 147 20.53 -9.00 2.54
C ALA A 147 20.32 -8.01 1.39
N LEU A 148 21.19 -8.05 0.37
CA LEU A 148 21.09 -7.18 -0.79
C LEU A 148 19.83 -7.45 -1.64
N ARG A 149 19.37 -8.71 -1.72
CA ARG A 149 18.10 -9.04 -2.39
C ARG A 149 16.89 -8.43 -1.66
N ARG A 150 16.89 -8.45 -0.33
CA ARG A 150 15.82 -7.81 0.48
C ARG A 150 15.84 -6.30 0.32
N LEU A 151 17.02 -5.68 0.42
CA LEU A 151 17.19 -4.24 0.19
C LEU A 151 16.68 -3.86 -1.21
N ARG A 152 17.10 -4.58 -2.25
CA ARG A 152 16.64 -4.33 -3.62
C ARG A 152 15.13 -4.39 -3.74
N LEU A 153 14.50 -5.44 -3.21
CA LEU A 153 13.04 -5.59 -3.27
C LEU A 153 12.33 -4.42 -2.56
N ARG A 154 12.77 -4.07 -1.35
CA ARG A 154 12.24 -2.97 -0.56
C ARG A 154 12.32 -1.65 -1.33
N GLU A 155 13.47 -1.36 -1.94
CA GLU A 155 13.68 -0.14 -2.71
C GLU A 155 12.89 -0.09 -4.02
N VAL A 156 12.78 -1.22 -4.73
CA VAL A 156 11.93 -1.32 -5.94
C VAL A 156 10.48 -1.01 -5.59
N LEU A 157 9.96 -1.57 -4.49
CA LEU A 157 8.60 -1.29 -4.03
C LEU A 157 8.44 0.16 -3.59
N ARG A 158 9.43 0.75 -2.91
CA ARG A 158 9.42 2.17 -2.51
C ARG A 158 9.35 3.08 -3.73
N ILE A 159 10.24 2.87 -4.70
CA ILE A 159 10.30 3.68 -5.93
C ILE A 159 8.99 3.54 -6.71
N ALA A 160 8.55 2.31 -6.98
CA ALA A 160 7.32 2.07 -7.74
C ALA A 160 6.08 2.66 -7.04
N THR A 161 5.98 2.54 -5.72
CA THR A 161 4.88 3.16 -4.95
C THR A 161 4.92 4.68 -5.06
N ARG A 162 6.11 5.29 -4.97
CA ARG A 162 6.29 6.74 -5.12
C ARG A 162 5.95 7.24 -6.51
N ASP A 163 6.34 6.50 -7.53
CA ASP A 163 6.03 6.81 -8.94
C ASP A 163 4.52 6.77 -9.16
N LEU A 164 3.84 5.71 -8.69
CA LEU A 164 2.39 5.57 -8.79
C LEU A 164 1.63 6.63 -7.99
N ALA A 165 2.14 7.02 -6.81
CA ALA A 165 1.52 8.01 -5.94
C ALA A 165 1.85 9.46 -6.32
N GLY A 166 2.68 9.69 -7.36
CA GLY A 166 3.06 11.03 -7.81
C GLY A 166 4.04 11.76 -6.89
N PHE A 167 4.75 11.05 -6.01
CA PHE A 167 5.78 11.63 -5.13
C PHE A 167 7.13 11.88 -5.83
N ALA A 168 7.32 11.33 -7.03
CA ALA A 168 8.49 11.57 -7.85
C ALA A 168 8.05 12.07 -9.24
N PRO A 169 8.68 13.11 -9.79
CA PRO A 169 8.48 13.44 -11.19
C PRO A 169 9.03 12.29 -12.02
N LEU A 170 8.19 11.68 -12.86
CA LEU A 170 8.65 10.76 -13.89
C LEU A 170 9.42 11.60 -14.93
N PRO A 171 10.74 11.39 -15.12
CA PRO A 171 11.42 12.00 -16.25
C PRO A 171 10.87 11.38 -17.53
N GLU A 172 10.41 12.23 -18.46
CA GLU A 172 10.03 11.84 -19.83
C GLU A 172 11.22 11.23 -20.60
#